data_AF-A0A3D0Y7J4-F1
#
_entry.id   AF-A0A3D0Y7J4-F1
#
_cell.length_a   1.000
_cell.length_b   1.000
_cell.length_c   1.000
_cell.angle_alpha   90.00
_cell.angle_beta   90.00
_cell.angle_gamma   90.00
#
_symmetry.space_group_name_H-M   'P 1'
#
loop_
_entity.id
_entity.type
_entity.pdbx_description
1 polymer ?
#
loop_
_entity_poly.entity_id
_entity_poly.type
_entity_poly.pdbx_seq_one_letter_code
_entity_poly.pdbx_strand_id
1 'polypeptide(L)'
;MKEEEILEILNMLTSEYLKKNRKKEDTVILLNQKINILDITQLDNEFITSGYYALKYLTDEYETTDYEMEYMRDCYEGKRRFSQEDRNEFIKRKLKS
;
A
#
# COMPACT_ATOMS: atom_id res chain seq x y z
N MET A 1 -8.63 15.11 3.76
CA MET A 1 -8.87 14.56 2.40
C MET A 1 -9.99 13.54 2.47
N LYS A 2 -10.71 13.22 1.38
CA LYS A 2 -11.76 12.17 1.43
C LYS A 2 -11.14 10.77 1.33
N GLU A 3 -11.79 9.77 1.92
CA GLU A 3 -11.33 8.35 1.86
C GLU A 3 -11.15 7.84 0.43
N GLU A 4 -12.11 8.14 -0.45
CA GLU A 4 -12.07 7.73 -1.86
C GLU A 4 -10.84 8.28 -2.58
N GLU A 5 -10.51 9.55 -2.36
CA GLU A 5 -9.35 10.22 -2.96
C GLU A 5 -8.02 9.62 -2.46
N ILE A 6 -7.96 9.30 -1.16
CA ILE A 6 -6.80 8.58 -0.59
C ILE A 6 -6.64 7.21 -1.25
N LEU A 7 -7.72 6.45 -1.36
CA LEU A 7 -7.69 5.12 -1.98
C LEU A 7 -7.24 5.17 -3.44
N GLU A 8 -7.72 6.14 -4.21
CA GLU A 8 -7.28 6.36 -5.59
C GLU A 8 -5.78 6.63 -5.67
N ILE A 9 -5.26 7.49 -4.78
CA ILE A 9 -3.83 7.80 -4.73
C ILE A 9 -3.02 6.57 -4.35
N LEU A 10 -3.41 5.84 -3.31
CA LEU A 10 -2.72 4.63 -2.85
C LEU A 10 -2.71 3.54 -3.94
N ASN A 11 -3.82 3.35 -4.64
CA ASN A 11 -3.94 2.38 -5.73
C ASN A 11 -3.03 2.76 -6.91
N MET A 12 -3.06 4.03 -7.34
CA MET A 12 -2.19 4.54 -8.40
C MET A 12 -0.72 4.30 -8.07
N LEU A 13 -0.26 4.74 -6.88
CA LEU A 13 1.15 4.61 -6.47
C LEU A 13 1.58 3.15 -6.39
N THR A 14 0.75 2.30 -5.81
CA THR A 14 0.98 0.84 -5.73
C THR A 14 1.11 0.22 -7.12
N SER A 15 0.20 0.58 -8.03
CA SER A 15 0.19 0.06 -9.39
C SER A 15 1.39 0.52 -10.22
N GLU A 16 1.80 1.79 -10.09
CA GLU A 16 2.99 2.32 -10.76
C GLU A 16 4.28 1.65 -10.27
N TYR A 17 4.37 1.45 -8.95
CA TYR A 17 5.48 0.73 -8.32
C TYR A 17 5.60 -0.70 -8.86
N LEU A 18 4.52 -1.49 -8.79
CA LEU A 18 4.52 -2.89 -9.23
C LEU A 18 4.79 -3.06 -10.73
N LYS A 19 4.36 -2.10 -11.55
CA LYS A 19 4.65 -2.08 -13.00
C LYS A 19 6.08 -1.65 -13.32
N LYS A 20 6.91 -1.32 -12.32
CA LYS A 20 8.26 -0.77 -12.47
C LYS A 20 8.30 0.54 -13.26
N ASN A 21 7.19 1.27 -13.27
CA ASN A 21 7.12 2.60 -13.88
C ASN A 21 7.73 3.67 -12.96
N ARG A 22 7.97 3.33 -11.69
CA ARG A 22 8.51 4.23 -10.67
C ARG A 22 9.43 3.45 -9.71
N LYS A 23 10.51 4.10 -9.26
CA LYS A 23 11.40 3.56 -8.21
C LYS A 23 10.75 3.68 -6.82
N LYS A 24 11.29 2.95 -5.84
CA LYS A 24 10.80 2.98 -4.45
C LYS A 24 10.84 4.38 -3.86
N GLU A 25 11.99 5.04 -3.99
CA GLU A 25 12.25 6.37 -3.45
C GLU A 25 11.28 7.41 -4.03
N ASP A 26 11.11 7.40 -5.36
CA ASP A 26 10.20 8.30 -6.05
C ASP A 26 8.73 8.05 -5.65
N THR A 27 8.37 6.80 -5.36
CA THR A 27 7.02 6.42 -4.89
C THR A 27 6.76 6.99 -3.50
N VAL A 28 7.72 6.84 -2.58
CA VAL A 28 7.63 7.37 -1.21
C VAL A 28 7.60 8.91 -1.20
N ILE A 29 8.42 9.55 -2.04
CA ILE A 29 8.40 11.03 -2.18
C ILE A 29 7.01 11.49 -2.63
N LEU A 30 6.45 10.87 -3.67
CA LEU A 30 5.16 11.27 -4.20
C LEU A 30 4.01 10.98 -3.22
N LEU A 31 4.09 9.88 -2.46
CA LEU A 31 3.17 9.59 -1.36
C LEU A 31 3.15 10.74 -0.35
N ASN A 32 4.31 11.15 0.15
CA ASN A 32 4.43 12.21 1.14
C ASN A 32 4.00 13.59 0.61
N GLN A 33 4.10 13.81 -0.70
CA GLN A 33 3.61 15.04 -1.35
C GLN A 33 2.09 15.06 -1.52
N LYS A 34 1.46 13.89 -1.73
CA LYS A 34 0.03 13.77 -2.02
C LYS A 34 -0.83 13.53 -0.79
N ILE A 35 -0.31 12.84 0.22
CA ILE A 35 -1.06 12.40 1.39
C ILE A 35 -0.39 12.92 2.66
N ASN A 36 -1.12 13.72 3.43
CA ASN A 36 -0.69 14.10 4.77
C ASN A 36 -0.99 12.95 5.75
N ILE A 37 -0.02 12.61 6.59
CA ILE A 37 -0.20 11.57 7.61
C ILE A 37 -1.38 11.86 8.56
N LEU A 38 -1.69 13.14 8.81
CA LEU A 38 -2.83 13.53 9.64
C LEU A 38 -4.17 13.12 8.99
N ASP A 39 -4.26 13.15 7.66
CA ASP A 39 -5.45 12.68 6.94
C ASP A 39 -5.63 11.16 7.11
N ILE A 40 -4.54 10.41 7.32
CA ILE A 40 -4.59 8.96 7.53
C ILE A 40 -4.94 8.63 8.98
N THR A 41 -4.28 9.26 9.95
CA THR A 41 -4.50 8.95 11.38
C THR A 41 -5.88 9.36 11.90
N GLN A 42 -6.56 10.26 11.19
CA GLN A 42 -7.93 10.66 11.51
C GLN A 42 -8.99 9.73 10.92
N LEU A 43 -8.62 8.84 10.00
CA LEU A 43 -9.52 7.85 9.43
C LEU A 43 -9.56 6.62 10.33
N ASP A 44 -10.77 6.21 10.71
CA ASP A 44 -11.02 4.90 11.32
C ASP A 44 -11.12 3.82 10.22
N ASN A 45 -10.08 3.74 9.39
CA ASN A 45 -10.03 2.84 8.24
C ASN A 45 -8.67 2.12 8.19
N GLU A 46 -8.68 0.89 8.70
CA GLU A 46 -7.48 0.04 8.80
C GLU A 46 -6.89 -0.31 7.43
N PHE A 47 -7.72 -0.45 6.41
CA PHE A 47 -7.28 -0.76 5.05
C PHE A 47 -6.46 0.38 4.45
N ILE A 48 -6.97 1.61 4.54
CA ILE A 48 -6.26 2.83 4.11
C ILE A 48 -4.97 2.99 4.89
N THR A 49 -5.03 2.84 6.22
CA THR A 49 -3.88 2.99 7.11
C THR A 49 -2.78 1.98 6.75
N SER A 50 -3.15 0.72 6.56
CA SER A 50 -2.21 -0.34 6.18
C SER A 50 -1.57 -0.07 4.81
N GLY A 51 -2.35 0.40 3.84
CA GLY A 51 -1.84 0.74 2.52
C GLY A 51 -0.90 1.93 2.49
N TYR A 52 -1.20 2.96 3.29
CA TYR A 52 -0.30 4.10 3.45
C TYR A 52 1.04 3.66 4.03
N TYR A 53 1.04 2.88 5.11
CA TYR A 53 2.29 2.43 5.74
C TYR A 53 3.07 1.44 4.87
N ALA A 54 2.39 0.55 4.15
CA ALA A 54 3.03 -0.34 3.18
C ALA A 54 3.83 0.47 2.14
N LEU A 55 3.25 1.54 1.58
CA LEU A 55 3.96 2.43 0.66
C LEU A 55 5.06 3.24 1.36
N LYS A 56 4.79 3.77 2.56
CA LYS A 56 5.72 4.62 3.31
C LYS A 56 7.02 3.89 3.65
N TYR A 57 6.95 2.59 3.95
CA TYR A 57 8.09 1.76 4.34
C TYR A 57 8.72 0.96 3.18
N LEU A 58 8.44 1.34 1.93
CA LEU A 58 9.07 0.71 0.76
C LEU A 58 10.61 0.77 0.75
N THR A 59 11.20 1.76 1.42
CA THR A 59 12.65 2.01 1.46
C THR A 59 13.27 1.79 2.85
N ASP A 60 12.53 1.22 3.82
CA ASP A 60 13.00 1.03 5.20
C ASP A 60 13.81 -0.28 5.35
N GLU A 61 14.66 -0.45 6.35
CA GLU A 61 15.48 -1.68 6.51
C GLU A 61 14.64 -2.96 6.66
N TYR A 62 13.38 -2.82 7.07
CA TYR A 62 12.36 -3.87 7.10
C TYR A 62 11.35 -3.67 5.96
N GLU A 63 11.86 -3.53 4.73
CA GLU A 63 11.09 -3.13 3.55
C GLU A 63 9.78 -3.91 3.39
N THR A 64 8.73 -3.17 3.06
CA THR A 64 7.50 -3.75 2.49
C THR A 64 7.86 -4.61 1.28
N THR A 65 7.42 -5.86 1.31
CA THR A 65 7.71 -6.81 0.21
C THR A 65 6.84 -6.51 -1.03
N ASP A 66 7.32 -6.88 -2.22
CA ASP A 66 6.52 -6.83 -3.45
C ASP A 66 5.21 -7.61 -3.31
N TYR A 67 5.20 -8.71 -2.54
CA TYR A 67 4.00 -9.49 -2.27
C TYR A 67 2.98 -8.73 -1.41
N GLU A 68 3.43 -7.93 -0.44
CA GLU A 68 2.52 -7.06 0.31
C GLU A 68 1.90 -6.01 -0.61
N MET A 69 2.69 -5.44 -1.52
CA MET A 69 2.18 -4.49 -2.52
C MET A 69 1.20 -5.13 -3.50
N GLU A 70 1.46 -6.37 -3.96
CA GLU A 70 0.54 -7.15 -4.78
C GLU A 70 -0.80 -7.37 -4.06
N TYR A 71 -0.74 -7.77 -2.78
CA TYR A 71 -1.94 -7.96 -1.97
C TYR A 71 -2.76 -6.68 -1.83
N MET A 72 -2.10 -5.55 -1.58
CA MET A 72 -2.76 -4.26 -1.48
C MET A 72 -3.42 -3.85 -2.79
N ARG A 73 -2.76 -4.04 -3.93
CA ARG A 73 -3.35 -3.82 -5.27
C ARG A 73 -4.62 -4.62 -5.48
N ASP A 74 -4.59 -5.92 -5.17
CA ASP A 74 -5.75 -6.79 -5.34
C ASP A 74 -6.93 -6.35 -4.46
N CYS A 75 -6.65 -5.77 -3.28
CA CYS A 75 -7.68 -5.17 -2.43
C CYS A 75 -8.24 -3.88 -3.04
N TYR A 76 -7.40 -2.98 -3.58
CA TYR A 76 -7.87 -1.75 -4.23
C TYR A 76 -8.72 -2.03 -5.48
N GLU A 77 -8.41 -3.10 -6.22
CA GLU A 77 -9.13 -3.52 -7.42
C GLU A 77 -10.39 -4.34 -7.11
N GLY A 78 -10.73 -4.55 -5.82
CA GLY A 78 -11.89 -5.33 -5.41
C GLY A 78 -11.78 -6.84 -5.68
N LYS A 79 -10.60 -7.34 -6.05
CA LYS A 79 -10.33 -8.78 -6.24
C LYS A 79 -10.21 -9.52 -4.92
N ARG A 80 -9.92 -8.79 -3.85
CA ARG A 80 -9.76 -9.31 -2.50
C ARG A 80 -10.37 -8.35 -1.48
N ARG A 81 -10.88 -8.88 -0.36
CA ARG A 81 -11.28 -8.08 0.79
C ARG A 81 -10.11 -7.98 1.75
N PHE A 82 -9.77 -6.76 2.17
CA PHE A 82 -8.67 -6.55 3.10
C PHE A 82 -8.95 -7.18 4.48
N SER A 83 -7.96 -7.92 4.97
CA SER A 83 -7.73 -8.19 6.39
C SER A 83 -6.23 -8.39 6.64
N GLN A 84 -5.76 -8.13 7.86
CA GLN A 84 -4.35 -8.36 8.21
C GLN A 84 -3.98 -9.85 8.18
N GLU A 85 -4.89 -10.73 8.61
CA GLU A 85 -4.66 -12.18 8.65
C GLU A 85 -4.43 -12.73 7.25
N ASP A 86 -5.33 -12.43 6.32
CA ASP A 86 -5.23 -12.89 4.93
C ASP A 86 -4.00 -12.28 4.21
N ARG A 87 -3.62 -11.04 4.53
CA ARG A 87 -2.36 -10.42 4.06
C ARG A 87 -1.16 -11.25 4.50
N ASN A 88 -1.08 -11.55 5.78
CA ASN A 88 0.04 -12.29 6.37
C ASN A 88 0.10 -13.71 5.80
N GLU A 89 -1.04 -14.37 5.58
CA GLU A 89 -1.08 -15.66 4.91
C GLU A 89 -0.63 -15.60 3.46
N PHE A 90 -1.08 -14.59 2.70
CA PHE A 90 -0.68 -14.38 1.30
C PHE A 90 0.85 -14.26 1.17
N ILE A 91 1.46 -13.39 1.98
CA ILE A 91 2.91 -13.18 2.00
C ILE A 91 3.63 -14.49 2.38
N LYS A 92 3.18 -15.19 3.43
CA LYS A 92 3.76 -16.49 3.84
C LYS A 92 3.71 -17.54 2.74
N ARG A 93 2.62 -17.62 1.98
CA ARG A 93 2.48 -18.58 0.86
C ARG A 93 3.44 -18.25 -0.28
N LYS A 94 3.56 -16.96 -0.64
CA LYS A 94 4.44 -16.49 -1.71
C LYS A 94 5.92 -16.67 -1.39
N LEU A 95 6.34 -16.47 -0.15
CA LEU A 95 7.73 -16.68 0.29
C LEU A 95 8.16 -18.16 0.30
N LYS A 96 7.20 -19.10 0.28
CA LYS A 96 7.47 -20.55 0.23
C LYS A 96 7.44 -21.14 -1.18
N SER A 97 6.98 -20.37 -2.16
CA SER A 97 6.89 -20.77 -3.57
C SER A 97 8.17 -20.45 -4.32
#